data_AF-A0A7C2NV91-F1
#
_entry.id   AF-A0A7C2NV91-F1
#
_cell.length_a   1.000
_cell.length_b   1.000
_cell.length_c   1.000
_cell.angle_alpha   90.00
_cell.angle_beta   90.00
_cell.angle_gamma   90.00
#
_symmetry.space_group_name_H-M   'P 1'
#
loop_
_entity.id
_entity.type
_entity.pdbx_description
1 polymer ?
#
loop_
_entity_poly.entity_id
_entity_poly.type
_entity_poly.pdbx_seq_one_letter_code
_entity_poly.pdbx_strand_id
1 'polypeptide(L)'
;MLTPAFAVAQTLPAINLPENVRRQLAEEARMITLGGRQFWGDVQFFHGYRIQRNVFTGHYRLLDDRDRRHAWGTLEDCRAALEGLRRTKDLPPMSGRGVILLHGIVRSSKSIYKVADQLRSEGFTAFPMEYPSTQISIEQAAEYLDSVIHKLEGIEEVSLVGHSLGGLVIRAWFAKHSDPRIHRVVMLGTPNYGAEMADLCCRNILYRAVFGPAGRQLVTDGDGLIPRLPTPPCEFAVIAGARGNESGWNPLIPGDDDGTVTVASTQLAGASDFNTLPVLHHGLLGDREVCRQVARFLLTGRLRADGDPEPLPVSAESAFSR
;
A
#
# COMPACT_ATOMS: atom_id res chain seq x y z
N MET A 1 -33.46 -27.17 -31.63
CA MET A 1 -32.94 -28.52 -31.92
C MET A 1 -31.53 -28.63 -31.34
N LEU A 2 -31.33 -29.59 -30.43
CA LEU A 2 -30.15 -30.43 -30.13
C LEU A 2 -28.71 -29.84 -30.02
N THR A 3 -28.10 -30.09 -28.84
CA THR A 3 -26.66 -30.29 -28.47
C THR A 3 -25.98 -31.48 -29.19
N PRO A 4 -24.69 -31.91 -28.97
CA PRO A 4 -23.49 -31.39 -28.23
C PRO A 4 -22.12 -31.53 -28.98
N ALA A 5 -20.96 -31.19 -28.36
CA ALA A 5 -19.76 -32.07 -28.17
C ALA A 5 -18.37 -31.38 -28.17
N PHE A 6 -17.51 -31.92 -27.30
CA PHE A 6 -16.10 -31.65 -26.98
C PHE A 6 -15.09 -31.94 -28.11
N ALA A 7 -13.88 -31.37 -27.93
CA ALA A 7 -12.55 -31.84 -28.38
C ALA A 7 -12.01 -31.40 -29.75
N VAL A 8 -11.15 -30.37 -29.75
CA VAL A 8 -9.85 -30.39 -30.46
C VAL A 8 -8.79 -29.71 -29.59
N ALA A 9 -8.13 -30.50 -28.75
CA ALA A 9 -6.72 -30.29 -28.49
C ALA A 9 -5.94 -30.77 -29.72
N GLN A 10 -4.79 -30.14 -30.01
CA GLN A 10 -3.87 -30.40 -31.12
C GLN A 10 -4.22 -29.73 -32.46
N THR A 11 -3.63 -28.55 -32.70
CA THR A 11 -2.98 -28.08 -33.95
C THR A 11 -2.97 -26.54 -34.00
N LEU A 12 -2.19 -25.91 -33.11
CA LEU A 12 -1.55 -24.63 -33.44
C LEU A 12 -0.08 -24.95 -33.74
N PRO A 13 0.49 -24.48 -34.87
CA PRO A 13 1.89 -24.73 -35.15
C PRO A 13 2.71 -24.11 -34.02
N ALA A 14 3.61 -24.89 -33.43
CA ALA A 14 4.68 -24.35 -32.61
C ALA A 14 5.45 -23.37 -33.49
N ILE A 15 5.21 -22.06 -33.31
CA ILE A 15 6.00 -21.03 -33.98
C ILE A 15 7.41 -21.24 -33.46
N ASN A 16 8.24 -21.87 -34.30
CA ASN A 16 9.61 -22.16 -33.96
C ASN A 16 10.40 -20.86 -34.13
N LEU A 17 10.25 -19.96 -33.14
CA LEU A 17 10.97 -18.70 -33.11
C LEU A 17 12.46 -19.02 -33.19
N PRO A 18 13.21 -18.39 -34.11
CA PRO A 18 14.63 -18.65 -34.25
C PRO A 18 15.35 -18.35 -32.94
N GLU A 19 16.40 -19.12 -32.63
CA GLU A 19 17.02 -19.17 -31.30
C GLU A 19 17.51 -17.79 -30.82
N ASN A 20 17.92 -16.93 -31.75
CA ASN A 20 18.27 -15.54 -31.50
C ASN A 20 17.09 -14.69 -31.02
N VAL A 21 15.89 -14.86 -31.57
CA VAL A 21 14.67 -14.17 -31.14
C VAL A 21 14.19 -14.71 -29.79
N ARG A 22 14.32 -16.02 -29.53
CA ARG A 22 14.04 -16.58 -28.20
C ARG A 22 15.03 -16.08 -27.15
N ARG A 23 16.32 -16.00 -27.48
CA ARG A 23 17.34 -15.42 -26.60
C ARG A 23 17.10 -13.94 -26.37
N GLN A 24 16.78 -13.17 -27.40
CA GLN A 24 16.48 -11.75 -27.27
C GLN A 24 15.22 -11.52 -26.42
N LEU A 25 14.15 -12.28 -26.63
CA LEU A 25 12.96 -12.21 -25.78
C LEU A 25 13.25 -12.67 -24.34
N ALA A 26 14.13 -13.65 -24.14
CA ALA A 26 14.57 -14.10 -22.81
C ALA A 26 15.53 -13.11 -22.13
N GLU A 27 16.35 -12.38 -22.88
CA GLU A 27 17.27 -11.34 -22.42
C GLU A 27 16.52 -10.05 -22.11
N GLU A 28 15.60 -9.64 -23.01
CA GLU A 28 14.63 -8.59 -22.75
C GLU A 28 13.81 -8.97 -21.50
N ALA A 29 13.31 -10.20 -21.39
CA ALA A 29 12.62 -10.66 -20.19
C ALA A 29 13.45 -10.50 -18.91
N ARG A 30 14.79 -10.51 -18.95
CA ARG A 30 15.70 -10.42 -17.78
C ARG A 30 16.21 -9.02 -17.44
N MET A 31 15.76 -7.97 -18.11
CA MET A 31 16.23 -6.60 -17.84
C MET A 31 15.74 -6.05 -16.49
N ILE A 32 16.62 -5.32 -15.80
CA ILE A 32 16.28 -4.51 -14.61
C ILE A 32 15.38 -3.36 -15.07
N THR A 33 14.18 -3.25 -14.51
CA THR A 33 13.26 -2.18 -14.91
C THR A 33 13.55 -0.91 -14.10
N LEU A 34 14.23 0.07 -14.70
CA LEU A 34 14.82 1.20 -13.97
C LEU A 34 14.01 2.50 -13.90
N GLY A 35 12.80 2.60 -14.50
CA GLY A 35 12.19 3.94 -14.68
C GLY A 35 10.67 4.09 -14.59
N GLY A 36 9.91 3.04 -14.26
CA GLY A 36 8.46 3.06 -14.48
C GLY A 36 7.54 3.04 -13.26
N ARG A 37 8.04 3.10 -12.02
CA ARG A 37 7.25 2.68 -10.84
C ARG A 37 5.90 3.38 -10.66
N GLN A 38 5.79 4.66 -11.00
CA GLN A 38 4.50 5.37 -10.99
C GLN A 38 3.48 4.90 -12.04
N PHE A 39 3.84 3.94 -12.90
CA PHE A 39 2.95 3.39 -13.94
C PHE A 39 2.57 1.94 -13.70
N TRP A 40 3.08 1.32 -12.63
CA TRP A 40 2.87 -0.07 -12.29
C TRP A 40 2.19 -0.20 -10.93
N GLY A 41 1.24 -1.13 -10.82
CA GLY A 41 0.66 -1.51 -9.53
C GLY A 41 0.73 -3.01 -9.32
N ASP A 42 1.08 -3.42 -8.10
CA ASP A 42 1.10 -4.82 -7.68
C ASP A 42 -0.33 -5.37 -7.65
N VAL A 43 -0.51 -6.57 -8.22
CA VAL A 43 -1.81 -7.28 -8.24
C VAL A 43 -1.73 -8.66 -7.59
N GLN A 44 -0.52 -9.16 -7.32
CA GLN A 44 -0.30 -10.46 -6.69
C GLN A 44 1.11 -10.53 -6.12
N PHE A 45 1.23 -11.08 -4.90
CA PHE A 45 2.49 -11.41 -4.26
C PHE A 45 2.62 -12.92 -4.03
N PHE A 46 3.85 -13.41 -4.06
CA PHE A 46 4.20 -14.74 -3.59
C PHE A 46 5.68 -14.76 -3.16
N HIS A 47 5.94 -14.82 -1.85
CA HIS A 47 7.30 -14.65 -1.29
C HIS A 47 8.00 -13.41 -1.87
N GLY A 48 9.20 -13.57 -2.44
CA GLY A 48 9.96 -12.50 -3.09
C GLY A 48 9.50 -12.14 -4.50
N TYR A 49 8.35 -12.64 -4.96
CA TYR A 49 7.82 -12.40 -6.31
C TYR A 49 6.58 -11.52 -6.29
N ARG A 50 6.46 -10.66 -7.31
CA ARG A 50 5.29 -9.81 -7.52
C ARG A 50 4.87 -9.79 -8.99
N ILE A 51 3.57 -9.82 -9.24
CA ILE A 51 3.00 -9.51 -10.55
C ILE A 51 2.48 -8.08 -10.51
N GLN A 52 2.84 -7.31 -11.52
CA GLN A 52 2.44 -5.92 -11.67
C GLN A 52 1.65 -5.70 -12.95
N ARG A 53 0.67 -4.81 -12.91
CA ARG A 53 -0.08 -4.33 -14.08
C ARG A 53 0.33 -2.91 -14.41
N ASN A 54 0.55 -2.63 -15.69
CA ASN A 54 0.75 -1.27 -16.17
C ASN A 54 -0.59 -0.54 -16.27
N VAL A 55 -0.68 0.66 -15.71
CA VAL A 55 -1.93 1.44 -15.68
C VAL A 55 -2.38 1.91 -17.07
N PHE A 56 -1.46 2.11 -18.01
CA PHE A 56 -1.78 2.61 -19.36
C PHE A 56 -1.94 1.50 -20.39
N THR A 57 -1.00 0.56 -20.42
CA THR A 57 -0.99 -0.48 -21.45
C THR A 57 -1.80 -1.71 -21.04
N GLY A 58 -2.10 -1.88 -19.76
CA GLY A 58 -2.76 -3.06 -19.23
C GLY A 58 -1.89 -4.33 -19.23
N HIS A 59 -0.65 -4.26 -19.73
CA HIS A 59 0.29 -5.38 -19.70
C HIS A 59 0.70 -5.74 -18.28
N TYR A 60 1.07 -7.00 -18.10
CA TYR A 60 1.58 -7.54 -16.86
C TYR A 60 3.05 -7.86 -16.94
N ARG A 61 3.72 -7.81 -15.79
CA ARG A 61 5.09 -8.30 -15.61
C ARG A 61 5.23 -9.04 -14.30
N LEU A 62 6.03 -10.10 -14.29
CA LEU A 62 6.48 -10.80 -13.09
C LEU A 62 7.88 -10.31 -12.72
N LEU A 63 8.07 -9.85 -11.49
CA LEU A 63 9.35 -9.39 -10.95
C LEU A 63 9.75 -10.20 -9.70
N ASP A 64 11.05 -10.30 -9.46
CA ASP A 64 11.59 -10.68 -8.15
C ASP A 64 11.90 -9.45 -7.27
N ASP A 65 12.40 -9.70 -6.06
CA ASP A 65 12.80 -8.73 -5.05
C ASP A 65 13.93 -7.77 -5.50
N ARG A 66 14.69 -8.16 -6.52
CA ARG A 66 15.77 -7.36 -7.13
C ARG A 66 15.31 -6.59 -8.36
N ASP A 67 13.99 -6.45 -8.56
CA ASP A 67 13.38 -5.83 -9.73
C ASP A 67 13.77 -6.51 -11.07
N ARG A 68 14.21 -7.79 -11.04
CA ARG A 68 14.48 -8.55 -12.26
C ARG A 68 13.19 -9.12 -12.78
N ARG A 69 12.95 -8.91 -14.06
CA ARG A 69 11.78 -9.44 -14.73
C ARG A 69 11.97 -10.92 -15.06
N HIS A 70 10.90 -11.69 -14.90
CA HIS A 70 10.82 -13.13 -15.17
C HIS A 70 9.75 -13.46 -16.22
N ALA A 71 8.75 -12.59 -16.40
CA ALA A 71 7.74 -12.70 -17.44
C ALA A 71 7.16 -11.33 -17.81
N TRP A 72 6.55 -11.27 -18.99
CA TRP A 72 5.83 -10.11 -19.52
C TRP A 72 4.70 -10.59 -20.44
N GLY A 73 3.54 -9.94 -20.42
CA GLY A 73 2.43 -10.26 -21.31
C GLY A 73 1.08 -10.11 -20.63
N THR A 74 0.27 -11.17 -20.68
CA THR A 74 -1.01 -11.27 -19.96
C THR A 74 -0.79 -11.64 -18.48
N LEU A 75 -1.87 -11.56 -17.69
CA LEU A 75 -1.85 -12.00 -16.30
C LEU A 75 -1.63 -13.52 -16.23
N GLU A 76 -2.23 -14.27 -17.14
CA GLU A 76 -2.09 -15.71 -17.29
C GLU A 76 -0.63 -16.11 -17.57
N ASP A 77 0.04 -15.39 -18.48
CA ASP A 77 1.47 -15.63 -18.77
C ASP A 77 2.33 -15.45 -17.51
N CYS A 78 2.09 -14.36 -16.77
CA CYS A 78 2.84 -14.06 -15.55
C CYS A 78 2.56 -15.09 -14.44
N ARG A 79 1.31 -15.55 -14.30
CA ARG A 79 0.94 -16.60 -13.34
C ARG A 79 1.54 -17.95 -13.72
N ALA A 80 1.52 -18.31 -15.01
CA ALA A 80 2.14 -19.55 -15.47
C ALA A 80 3.65 -19.56 -15.20
N ALA A 81 4.32 -18.42 -15.43
CA ALA A 81 5.73 -18.26 -15.08
C ALA A 81 5.99 -18.35 -13.56
N LEU A 82 5.13 -17.75 -12.74
CA LEU A 82 5.22 -17.85 -11.28
C LEU A 82 5.04 -19.30 -10.80
N GLU A 83 4.07 -20.05 -11.33
CA GLU A 83 3.90 -21.48 -11.02
C GLU A 83 5.10 -22.32 -11.46
N GLY A 84 5.68 -22.01 -12.62
CA GLY A 84 6.93 -22.64 -13.07
C GLY A 84 8.08 -22.40 -12.10
N LEU A 85 8.23 -21.17 -11.57
CA LEU A 85 9.21 -20.83 -10.55
C LEU A 85 8.93 -21.54 -9.23
N ARG A 86 7.66 -21.62 -8.80
CA ARG A 86 7.26 -22.35 -7.58
C ARG A 86 7.72 -23.80 -7.61
N ARG A 87 7.49 -24.51 -8.73
CA ARG A 87 7.90 -25.90 -8.91
C ARG A 87 9.41 -26.07 -9.02
N THR A 88 10.05 -25.23 -9.84
CA THR A 88 11.49 -25.35 -10.12
C THR A 88 12.34 -25.04 -8.89
N LYS A 89 11.89 -24.10 -8.04
CA LYS A 89 12.61 -23.68 -6.83
C LYS A 89 12.08 -24.32 -5.54
N ASP A 90 11.11 -25.23 -5.66
CA ASP A 90 10.43 -25.88 -4.53
C ASP A 90 9.99 -24.88 -3.45
N LEU A 91 9.32 -23.80 -3.87
CA LEU A 91 8.92 -22.74 -2.96
C LEU A 91 7.73 -23.21 -2.11
N PRO A 92 7.82 -23.13 -0.77
CA PRO A 92 6.73 -23.54 0.10
C PRO A 92 5.51 -22.63 -0.10
N PRO A 93 4.30 -23.08 0.26
CA PRO A 93 3.16 -22.18 0.43
C PRO A 93 3.49 -21.01 1.36
N MET A 94 2.84 -19.86 1.17
CA MET A 94 2.88 -18.80 2.18
C MET A 94 2.08 -19.24 3.41
N SER A 95 2.47 -18.80 4.60
CA SER A 95 1.79 -19.12 5.86
C SER A 95 2.05 -18.05 6.92
N GLY A 96 1.26 -18.09 8.00
CA GLY A 96 1.43 -17.21 9.16
C GLY A 96 0.92 -15.79 8.93
N ARG A 97 1.65 -14.81 9.46
CA ARG A 97 1.22 -13.40 9.56
C ARG A 97 1.83 -12.55 8.46
N GLY A 98 0.99 -11.98 7.61
CA GLY A 98 1.35 -11.07 6.53
C GLY A 98 1.11 -9.61 6.89
N VAL A 99 1.96 -8.71 6.38
CA VAL A 99 1.75 -7.25 6.51
C VAL A 99 1.87 -6.59 5.15
N ILE A 100 0.82 -5.91 4.69
CA ILE A 100 0.87 -5.11 3.45
C ILE A 100 1.23 -3.67 3.82
N LEU A 101 2.23 -3.10 3.15
CA LEU A 101 2.71 -1.76 3.41
C LEU A 101 2.43 -0.84 2.21
N LEU A 102 1.68 0.24 2.44
CA LEU A 102 1.31 1.23 1.44
C LEU A 102 2.08 2.53 1.65
N HIS A 103 2.78 2.97 0.61
CA HIS A 103 3.58 4.20 0.62
C HIS A 103 2.73 5.46 0.36
N GLY A 104 3.26 6.64 0.69
CA GLY A 104 2.64 7.92 0.34
C GLY A 104 2.68 8.26 -1.16
N ILE A 105 2.06 9.39 -1.51
CA ILE A 105 2.03 9.94 -2.87
C ILE A 105 3.43 10.27 -3.41
N VAL A 106 3.66 10.13 -4.72
CA VAL A 106 4.96 10.38 -5.41
C VAL A 106 6.08 9.43 -4.96
N ARG A 107 5.82 8.51 -4.02
CA ARG A 107 6.78 7.52 -3.52
C ARG A 107 6.61 6.18 -4.21
N SER A 108 7.47 5.24 -3.83
CA SER A 108 7.39 3.84 -4.25
C SER A 108 7.48 2.93 -3.04
N SER A 109 7.22 1.63 -3.26
CA SER A 109 7.34 0.57 -2.24
C SER A 109 8.72 0.55 -1.53
N LYS A 110 9.78 1.04 -2.19
CA LYS A 110 11.12 1.16 -1.59
C LYS A 110 11.20 2.16 -0.45
N SER A 111 10.30 3.14 -0.40
CA SER A 111 10.32 4.18 0.64
C SER A 111 9.94 3.65 2.02
N ILE A 112 9.15 2.58 2.09
CA ILE A 112 8.67 1.96 3.33
C ILE A 112 9.48 0.70 3.72
N TYR A 113 10.60 0.45 3.04
CA TYR A 113 11.36 -0.79 3.18
C TYR A 113 11.95 -1.00 4.58
N LYS A 114 12.34 0.07 5.30
CA LYS A 114 12.84 -0.04 6.68
C LYS A 114 11.77 -0.55 7.65
N VAL A 115 10.52 -0.14 7.48
CA VAL A 115 9.38 -0.68 8.24
C VAL A 115 9.21 -2.16 7.92
N ALA A 116 9.31 -2.53 6.63
CA ALA A 116 9.22 -3.93 6.21
C ALA A 116 10.34 -4.80 6.80
N ASP A 117 11.57 -4.30 6.86
CA ASP A 117 12.70 -5.02 7.46
C ASP A 117 12.53 -5.21 8.97
N GLN A 118 12.05 -4.18 9.68
CA GLN A 118 11.71 -4.32 11.10
C GLN A 118 10.65 -5.41 11.29
N LEU A 119 9.57 -5.39 10.50
CA LEU A 119 8.52 -6.40 10.59
C LEU A 119 9.01 -7.82 10.27
N ARG A 120 9.87 -7.97 9.26
CA ARG A 120 10.51 -9.26 8.95
C ARG A 120 11.34 -9.78 10.10
N SER A 121 12.07 -8.90 10.81
CA SER A 121 12.86 -9.29 11.99
C SER A 121 11.99 -9.77 13.16
N GLU A 122 10.71 -9.42 13.16
CA GLU A 122 9.70 -9.79 14.17
C GLU A 122 8.83 -10.99 13.70
N GLY A 123 9.21 -11.65 12.61
CA GLY A 123 8.56 -12.85 12.10
C GLY A 123 7.33 -12.63 11.23
N PHE A 124 7.12 -11.42 10.72
CA PHE A 124 6.07 -11.16 9.72
C PHE A 124 6.56 -11.38 8.29
N THR A 125 5.66 -11.82 7.42
CA THR A 125 5.88 -11.72 5.96
C THR A 125 5.45 -10.34 5.49
N ALA A 126 6.42 -9.46 5.20
CA ALA A 126 6.16 -8.07 4.85
C ALA A 126 6.14 -7.84 3.33
N PHE A 127 5.04 -7.27 2.83
CA PHE A 127 4.76 -6.98 1.42
C PHE A 127 4.69 -5.45 1.16
N PRO A 128 5.82 -4.79 0.87
CA PRO A 128 5.83 -3.43 0.36
C PRO A 128 5.15 -3.37 -1.01
N MET A 129 3.92 -2.84 -1.00
CA MET A 129 3.07 -2.76 -2.18
C MET A 129 3.42 -1.53 -3.01
N GLU A 130 3.61 -1.73 -4.30
CA GLU A 130 3.72 -0.67 -5.29
C GLU A 130 2.34 -0.39 -5.89
N TYR A 131 1.99 0.89 -6.01
CA TYR A 131 0.82 1.32 -6.78
C TYR A 131 1.08 2.69 -7.41
N PRO A 132 0.45 2.99 -8.56
CA PRO A 132 0.78 4.18 -9.36
C PRO A 132 0.16 5.45 -8.76
N SER A 133 0.64 5.86 -7.58
CA SER A 133 0.04 6.87 -6.68
C SER A 133 -0.24 8.23 -7.31
N THR A 134 0.44 8.60 -8.40
CA THR A 134 0.23 9.87 -9.13
C THR A 134 -0.61 9.71 -10.39
N GLN A 135 -1.05 8.51 -10.75
CA GLN A 135 -1.76 8.25 -12.00
C GLN A 135 -3.20 7.79 -11.79
N ILE A 136 -3.54 7.35 -10.58
CA ILE A 136 -4.86 6.81 -10.24
C ILE A 136 -5.48 7.53 -9.03
N SER A 137 -6.78 7.34 -8.83
CA SER A 137 -7.51 7.82 -7.65
C SER A 137 -7.24 6.95 -6.41
N ILE A 138 -7.60 7.43 -5.23
CA ILE A 138 -7.52 6.68 -3.97
C ILE A 138 -8.36 5.38 -4.04
N GLU A 139 -9.55 5.46 -4.62
CA GLU A 139 -10.44 4.32 -4.80
C GLU A 139 -9.85 3.30 -5.77
N GLN A 140 -9.23 3.75 -6.86
CA GLN A 140 -8.54 2.85 -7.78
C GLN A 140 -7.33 2.18 -7.11
N ALA A 141 -6.59 2.90 -6.25
CA ALA A 141 -5.51 2.31 -5.47
C ALA A 141 -6.04 1.26 -4.47
N ALA A 142 -7.24 1.47 -3.91
CA ALA A 142 -7.90 0.49 -3.06
C ALA A 142 -8.23 -0.80 -3.83
N GLU A 143 -8.61 -0.74 -5.12
CA GLU A 143 -8.81 -1.97 -5.93
C GLU A 143 -7.51 -2.74 -6.19
N TYR A 144 -6.35 -2.05 -6.27
CA TYR A 144 -5.05 -2.73 -6.30
C TYR A 144 -4.76 -3.42 -4.97
N LEU A 145 -5.05 -2.76 -3.84
CA LEU A 145 -4.89 -3.34 -2.50
C LEU A 145 -5.76 -4.61 -2.37
N ASP A 146 -7.00 -4.54 -2.84
CA ASP A 146 -7.93 -5.67 -2.85
C ASP A 146 -7.39 -6.86 -3.65
N SER A 147 -6.86 -6.60 -4.84
CA SER A 147 -6.26 -7.62 -5.70
C SER A 147 -5.11 -8.35 -5.00
N VAL A 148 -4.27 -7.60 -4.26
CA VAL A 148 -3.17 -8.16 -3.49
C VAL A 148 -3.67 -9.01 -2.32
N ILE A 149 -4.61 -8.49 -1.52
CA ILE A 149 -5.17 -9.20 -0.35
C ILE A 149 -5.75 -10.56 -0.75
N HIS A 150 -6.55 -10.60 -1.82
CA HIS A 150 -7.15 -11.83 -2.35
C HIS A 150 -6.13 -12.86 -2.86
N LYS A 151 -4.88 -12.46 -3.09
CA LYS A 151 -3.81 -13.32 -3.58
C LYS A 151 -2.79 -13.73 -2.53
N LEU A 152 -3.00 -13.34 -1.27
CA LEU A 152 -2.24 -13.84 -0.12
C LEU A 152 -2.75 -15.22 0.33
N GLU A 153 -2.79 -16.19 -0.58
CA GLU A 153 -3.22 -17.56 -0.26
C GLU A 153 -2.28 -18.20 0.77
N GLY A 154 -2.85 -18.79 1.81
CA GLY A 154 -2.12 -19.42 2.91
C GLY A 154 -1.74 -18.47 4.05
N ILE A 155 -1.75 -17.15 3.85
CA ILE A 155 -1.59 -16.18 4.95
C ILE A 155 -2.87 -16.20 5.80
N GLU A 156 -2.68 -16.45 7.11
CA GLU A 156 -3.73 -16.66 8.10
C GLU A 156 -4.19 -15.36 8.74
N GLU A 157 -3.24 -14.45 8.97
CA GLU A 157 -3.45 -13.15 9.61
C GLU A 157 -2.84 -12.06 8.73
N VAL A 158 -3.59 -10.99 8.48
CA VAL A 158 -3.16 -9.84 7.69
C VAL A 158 -3.20 -8.59 8.57
N SER A 159 -2.15 -7.79 8.49
CA SER A 159 -2.14 -6.42 8.99
C SER A 159 -1.82 -5.45 7.87
N LEU A 160 -2.24 -4.20 8.02
CA LEU A 160 -1.98 -3.14 7.04
C LEU A 160 -1.20 -2.00 7.68
N VAL A 161 -0.21 -1.47 6.96
CA VAL A 161 0.52 -0.26 7.37
C VAL A 161 0.43 0.76 6.25
N GLY A 162 -0.15 1.92 6.51
CA GLY A 162 -0.31 2.98 5.53
C GLY A 162 0.45 4.23 5.94
N HIS A 163 1.31 4.74 5.06
CA HIS A 163 1.95 6.05 5.24
C HIS A 163 1.26 7.12 4.42
N SER A 164 0.91 8.25 5.05
CA SER A 164 0.32 9.39 4.36
C SER A 164 -0.90 8.94 3.54
N LEU A 165 -0.89 9.18 2.21
CA LEU A 165 -1.89 8.67 1.25
C LEU A 165 -2.23 7.18 1.43
N GLY A 166 -1.25 6.33 1.76
CA GLY A 166 -1.46 4.89 1.94
C GLY A 166 -2.49 4.55 3.01
N GLY A 167 -2.61 5.36 4.07
CA GLY A 167 -3.66 5.18 5.08
C GLY A 167 -5.06 5.52 4.56
N LEU A 168 -5.17 6.52 3.68
CA LEU A 168 -6.43 6.84 3.00
C LEU A 168 -6.84 5.75 2.02
N VAL A 169 -5.88 5.11 1.33
CA VAL A 169 -6.14 3.94 0.48
C VAL A 169 -6.70 2.79 1.31
N ILE A 170 -6.16 2.52 2.50
CA ILE A 170 -6.69 1.51 3.43
C ILE A 170 -8.14 1.84 3.83
N ARG A 171 -8.43 3.09 4.21
CA ARG A 171 -9.80 3.51 4.57
C ARG A 171 -10.76 3.40 3.39
N ALA A 172 -10.33 3.77 2.19
CA ALA A 172 -11.13 3.61 0.97
C ALA A 172 -11.38 2.14 0.61
N TRP A 173 -10.44 1.24 0.92
CA TRP A 173 -10.65 -0.19 0.78
C TRP A 173 -11.75 -0.69 1.72
N PHE A 174 -11.73 -0.30 3.00
CA PHE A 174 -12.78 -0.63 3.97
C PHE A 174 -14.16 -0.05 3.62
N ALA A 175 -14.25 0.94 2.73
CA ALA A 175 -15.54 1.47 2.27
C ALA A 175 -16.30 0.50 1.36
N LYS A 176 -15.61 -0.47 0.74
CA LYS A 176 -16.20 -1.39 -0.24
C LYS A 176 -15.94 -2.86 0.06
N HIS A 177 -14.85 -3.14 0.77
CA HIS A 177 -14.29 -4.47 0.90
C HIS A 177 -14.10 -4.84 2.37
N SER A 178 -14.04 -6.13 2.64
CA SER A 178 -13.76 -6.69 3.95
C SER A 178 -13.03 -8.02 3.80
N ASP A 179 -12.10 -8.30 4.69
CA ASP A 179 -11.38 -9.57 4.75
C ASP A 179 -11.25 -9.96 6.22
N PRO A 180 -11.78 -11.13 6.63
CA PRO A 180 -11.77 -11.54 8.03
C PRO A 180 -10.37 -11.79 8.59
N ARG A 181 -9.35 -11.89 7.73
CA ARG A 181 -7.95 -12.04 8.15
C ARG A 181 -7.34 -10.70 8.59
N ILE A 182 -7.99 -9.56 8.34
CA ILE A 182 -7.41 -8.25 8.70
C ILE A 182 -7.71 -7.93 10.16
N HIS A 183 -6.67 -7.93 10.99
CA HIS A 183 -6.82 -7.70 12.44
C HIS A 183 -6.32 -6.35 12.90
N ARG A 184 -5.24 -5.83 12.30
CA ARG A 184 -4.59 -4.60 12.75
C ARG A 184 -4.19 -3.67 11.62
N VAL A 185 -4.32 -2.38 11.90
CA VAL A 185 -3.89 -1.30 10.99
C VAL A 185 -2.99 -0.33 11.74
N VAL A 186 -1.91 0.13 11.09
CA VAL A 186 -1.13 1.29 11.57
C VAL A 186 -1.10 2.36 10.50
N MET A 187 -1.51 3.57 10.87
CA MET A 187 -1.46 4.75 10.02
C MET A 187 -0.33 5.68 10.45
N LEU A 188 0.55 6.04 9.52
CA LEU A 188 1.74 6.86 9.75
C LEU A 188 1.57 8.21 9.05
N GLY A 189 1.32 9.27 9.82
CA GLY A 189 1.13 10.62 9.28
C GLY A 189 0.02 10.71 8.22
N THR A 190 -1.03 9.88 8.33
CA THR A 190 -2.14 9.86 7.37
C THR A 190 -3.04 11.07 7.60
N PRO A 191 -3.30 11.93 6.60
CA PRO A 191 -4.16 13.11 6.76
C PRO A 191 -5.64 12.71 6.79
N ASN A 192 -6.11 12.22 7.93
CA ASN A 192 -7.41 11.58 8.09
C ASN A 192 -8.60 12.55 7.95
N TYR A 193 -8.37 13.84 8.16
CA TYR A 193 -9.35 14.92 7.98
C TYR A 193 -8.98 15.91 6.86
N GLY A 194 -8.09 15.51 5.94
CA GLY A 194 -7.59 16.37 4.85
C GLY A 194 -6.20 16.90 5.13
N ALA A 195 -5.45 17.28 4.09
CA ALA A 195 -4.12 17.85 4.26
C ALA A 195 -4.20 19.37 4.04
N GLU A 196 -3.97 20.16 5.08
CA GLU A 196 -4.00 21.62 5.03
C GLU A 196 -2.98 22.16 4.00
N MET A 197 -1.86 21.46 3.83
CA MET A 197 -0.90 21.77 2.77
C MET A 197 -1.41 21.49 1.36
N ALA A 198 -2.27 20.49 1.19
CA ALA A 198 -2.96 20.28 -0.08
C ALA A 198 -3.89 21.46 -0.36
N ASP A 199 -4.55 22.05 0.63
CA ASP A 199 -5.41 23.25 0.42
C ASP A 199 -4.62 24.47 0.00
N LEU A 200 -3.46 24.68 0.62
CA LEU A 200 -2.57 25.79 0.30
C LEU A 200 -1.97 25.65 -1.11
N CYS A 201 -1.76 24.41 -1.59
CA CYS A 201 -1.11 24.15 -2.88
C CYS A 201 -2.06 23.70 -4.01
N CYS A 202 -3.32 23.34 -3.74
CA CYS A 202 -4.23 22.73 -4.72
C CYS A 202 -4.56 23.63 -5.90
N ARG A 203 -4.48 24.95 -5.73
CA ARG A 203 -4.68 25.93 -6.81
C ARG A 203 -3.52 25.98 -7.80
N ASN A 204 -2.36 25.39 -7.47
CA ASN A 204 -1.19 25.34 -8.34
C ASN A 204 -1.30 24.18 -9.34
N ILE A 205 -1.34 24.50 -10.63
CA ILE A 205 -1.42 23.52 -11.73
C ILE A 205 -0.23 22.55 -11.71
N LEU A 206 0.97 23.02 -11.32
CA LEU A 206 2.17 22.19 -11.21
C LEU A 206 2.06 21.18 -10.06
N TYR A 207 1.48 21.59 -8.93
CA TYR A 207 1.17 20.68 -7.81
C TYR A 207 0.17 19.59 -8.26
N ARG A 208 -0.91 19.99 -8.96
CA ARG A 208 -1.90 19.03 -9.49
C ARG A 208 -1.32 18.06 -10.52
N ALA A 209 -0.34 18.48 -11.31
CA ALA A 209 0.33 17.63 -12.29
C ALA A 209 1.30 16.62 -11.64
N VAL A 210 2.02 17.03 -10.59
CA VAL A 210 2.97 16.16 -9.86
C VAL A 210 2.24 15.14 -8.98
N PHE A 211 1.20 15.58 -8.27
CA PHE A 211 0.46 14.74 -7.33
C PHE A 211 -0.72 13.99 -7.99
N GLY A 212 -1.09 14.32 -9.23
CA GLY A 212 -2.03 13.52 -10.01
C GLY A 212 -3.47 13.47 -9.45
N PRO A 213 -4.27 12.45 -9.81
CA PRO A 213 -5.65 12.31 -9.35
C PRO A 213 -5.80 12.17 -7.84
N ALA A 214 -5.01 11.29 -7.21
CA ALA A 214 -5.00 11.13 -5.76
C ALA A 214 -4.66 12.44 -5.03
N GLY A 215 -3.69 13.20 -5.53
CA GLY A 215 -3.32 14.50 -4.97
C GLY A 215 -4.45 15.53 -4.96
N ARG A 216 -5.36 15.45 -5.93
CA ARG A 216 -6.56 16.32 -5.97
C ARG A 216 -7.62 15.91 -4.96
N GLN A 217 -7.63 14.64 -4.54
CA GLN A 217 -8.55 14.13 -3.51
C GLN A 217 -8.04 14.41 -2.09
N LEU A 218 -6.80 14.88 -1.92
CA LEU A 218 -6.19 15.25 -0.63
C LEU A 218 -6.61 16.62 -0.12
N VAL A 219 -7.28 17.43 -0.94
CA VAL A 219 -7.78 18.76 -0.57
C VAL A 219 -8.90 18.61 0.47
N THR A 220 -8.84 19.42 1.51
CA THR A 220 -9.87 19.58 2.54
C THR A 220 -11.07 20.29 1.92
N ASP A 221 -11.93 19.48 1.33
CA ASP A 221 -13.28 19.88 0.94
C ASP A 221 -14.27 19.10 1.80
N GLY A 222 -15.23 19.79 2.43
CA GLY A 222 -16.23 19.17 3.30
C GLY A 222 -17.08 18.12 2.58
N ASP A 223 -17.24 18.27 1.25
CA ASP A 223 -17.92 17.32 0.38
C ASP A 223 -16.97 16.33 -0.34
N GLY A 224 -15.67 16.41 -0.03
CA GLY A 224 -14.62 15.60 -0.63
C GLY A 224 -14.68 14.12 -0.24
N LEU A 225 -13.76 13.32 -0.80
CA LEU A 225 -13.68 11.88 -0.52
C LEU A 225 -13.33 11.61 0.96
N ILE A 226 -12.35 12.34 1.52
CA ILE A 226 -11.73 12.03 2.82
C ILE A 226 -12.73 11.98 3.98
N PRO A 227 -13.65 12.96 4.15
CA PRO A 227 -14.66 12.91 5.21
C PRO A 227 -15.60 11.71 5.14
N ARG A 228 -15.78 11.11 3.95
CA ARG A 228 -16.68 9.96 3.71
C ARG A 228 -15.98 8.61 3.92
N LEU A 229 -14.66 8.61 4.06
CA LEU A 229 -13.91 7.37 4.26
C LEU A 229 -14.18 6.81 5.67
N PRO A 230 -14.50 5.52 5.81
CA PRO A 230 -14.79 4.95 7.12
C PRO A 230 -13.54 4.92 8.02
N THR A 231 -13.80 4.83 9.32
CA THR A 231 -12.81 4.37 10.30
C THR A 231 -12.58 2.86 10.11
N PRO A 232 -11.33 2.36 10.18
CA PRO A 232 -11.07 0.92 10.13
C PRO A 232 -11.91 0.15 11.18
N PRO A 233 -12.62 -0.93 10.81
CA PRO A 233 -13.49 -1.67 11.72
C PRO A 233 -12.73 -2.66 12.64
N CYS A 234 -11.40 -2.55 12.72
CA CYS A 234 -10.51 -3.42 13.47
C CYS A 234 -9.61 -2.60 14.40
N GLU A 235 -8.77 -3.23 15.23
CA GLU A 235 -7.81 -2.51 16.06
C GLU A 235 -6.86 -1.70 15.18
N PHE A 236 -6.71 -0.41 15.46
CA PHE A 236 -5.77 0.40 14.69
C PHE A 236 -5.09 1.46 15.55
N ALA A 237 -3.89 1.84 15.13
CA ALA A 237 -3.12 2.89 15.75
C ALA A 237 -2.75 3.98 14.75
N VAL A 238 -2.51 5.17 15.30
CA VAL A 238 -2.02 6.34 14.56
C VAL A 238 -0.69 6.78 15.17
N ILE A 239 0.34 6.92 14.32
CA ILE A 239 1.61 7.55 14.68
C ILE A 239 1.76 8.83 13.87
N ALA A 240 1.89 9.96 14.56
CA ALA A 240 2.09 11.26 13.94
C ALA A 240 3.53 11.74 14.11
N GLY A 241 4.07 12.34 13.05
CA GLY A 241 5.24 13.19 13.20
C GLY A 241 4.82 14.51 13.86
N ALA A 242 5.69 15.07 14.67
CA ALA A 242 5.45 16.31 15.40
C ALA A 242 6.78 17.01 15.65
N ARG A 243 6.74 18.29 16.04
CA ARG A 243 7.87 18.97 16.68
C ARG A 243 7.74 18.95 18.20
N GLY A 244 6.52 18.84 18.73
CA GLY A 244 6.22 18.89 20.16
C GLY A 244 5.96 20.31 20.67
N ASN A 245 5.52 21.23 19.80
CA ASN A 245 5.12 22.59 20.20
C ASN A 245 4.04 23.16 19.27
N GLU A 246 3.41 24.27 19.67
CA GLU A 246 2.28 24.89 18.97
C GLU A 246 2.60 25.40 17.55
N SER A 247 3.88 25.57 17.20
CA SER A 247 4.31 26.07 15.89
C SER A 247 4.70 24.98 14.91
N GLY A 248 4.83 23.73 15.38
CA GLY A 248 5.24 22.60 14.57
C GLY A 248 6.55 22.83 13.80
N TRP A 249 6.78 22.06 12.74
CA TRP A 249 7.93 22.24 11.86
C TRP A 249 7.68 23.27 10.75
N ASN A 250 6.43 23.45 10.31
CA ASN A 250 6.06 24.38 9.24
C ASN A 250 5.24 25.56 9.79
N PRO A 251 5.81 26.77 9.88
CA PRO A 251 5.13 27.93 10.45
C PRO A 251 3.94 28.44 9.62
N LEU A 252 3.72 27.90 8.41
CA LEU A 252 2.57 28.21 7.57
C LEU A 252 1.33 27.39 7.89
N ILE A 253 1.48 26.34 8.70
CA ILE A 253 0.40 25.45 9.11
C ILE A 253 0.11 25.71 10.61
N PRO A 254 -1.14 25.93 11.01
CA PRO A 254 -1.46 26.14 12.42
C PRO A 254 -1.36 24.83 13.21
N GLY A 255 -0.68 24.89 14.35
CA GLY A 255 -0.54 23.78 15.29
C GLY A 255 0.74 22.96 15.11
N ASP A 256 0.87 21.90 15.90
CA ASP A 256 1.97 20.95 15.76
C ASP A 256 1.80 20.12 14.48
N ASP A 257 2.88 19.91 13.74
CA ASP A 257 2.86 19.28 12.42
C ASP A 257 4.18 18.56 12.16
N ASP A 258 4.23 17.77 11.09
CA ASP A 258 5.44 17.02 10.66
C ASP A 258 6.16 17.65 9.45
N GLY A 259 5.88 18.92 9.16
CA GLY A 259 6.31 19.66 7.98
C GLY A 259 5.34 19.54 6.80
N THR A 260 4.31 18.69 6.89
CA THR A 260 3.35 18.43 5.79
C THR A 260 1.92 18.27 6.29
N VAL A 261 1.71 17.55 7.38
CA VAL A 261 0.40 17.22 7.95
C VAL A 261 0.38 17.61 9.43
N THR A 262 -0.70 18.25 9.88
CA THR A 262 -0.88 18.56 11.31
C THR A 262 -1.12 17.30 12.12
N VAL A 263 -0.69 17.31 13.38
CA VAL A 263 -1.04 16.25 14.33
C VAL A 263 -2.55 16.09 14.43
N ALA A 264 -3.30 17.19 14.46
CA ALA A 264 -4.76 17.18 14.50
C ALA A 264 -5.39 16.45 13.29
N SER A 265 -4.92 16.70 12.07
CA SER A 265 -5.39 16.00 10.87
C SER A 265 -5.09 14.50 10.90
N THR A 266 -4.00 14.08 11.55
CA THR A 266 -3.67 12.65 11.65
C THR A 266 -4.57 11.86 12.60
N GLN A 267 -5.10 12.52 13.62
CA GLN A 267 -5.97 11.87 14.61
C GLN A 267 -7.20 11.31 13.91
N LEU A 268 -7.57 10.06 14.21
CA LEU A 268 -8.79 9.45 13.71
C LEU A 268 -9.51 8.78 14.87
N ALA A 269 -10.75 9.20 15.10
CA ALA A 269 -11.60 8.66 16.12
C ALA A 269 -11.77 7.13 15.95
N GLY A 270 -11.67 6.40 17.06
CA GLY A 270 -11.67 4.94 17.12
C GLY A 270 -10.28 4.30 17.26
N ALA A 271 -9.19 5.08 17.19
CA ALA A 271 -7.84 4.53 17.32
C ALA A 271 -7.65 3.92 18.71
N SER A 272 -7.13 2.70 18.76
CA SER A 272 -6.83 1.96 19.99
C SER A 272 -5.62 2.54 20.72
N ASP A 273 -4.70 3.15 19.97
CA ASP A 273 -3.53 3.85 20.52
C ASP A 273 -3.08 4.96 19.55
N PHE A 274 -2.54 6.02 20.11
CA PHE A 274 -2.03 7.19 19.40
C PHE A 274 -0.70 7.62 20.02
N ASN A 275 0.25 8.02 19.18
CA ASN A 275 1.50 8.60 19.66
C ASN A 275 2.06 9.62 18.68
N THR A 276 2.73 10.64 19.21
CA THR A 276 3.52 11.60 18.44
C THR A 276 5.01 11.30 18.63
N LEU A 277 5.81 11.52 17.58
CA LEU A 277 7.26 11.40 17.64
C LEU A 277 7.91 12.63 16.99
N PRO A 278 9.07 13.11 17.48
CA PRO A 278 9.74 14.33 17.02
C PRO A 278 10.41 14.14 15.64
N VAL A 279 9.62 13.85 14.61
CA VAL A 279 10.06 13.36 13.31
C VAL A 279 9.28 14.07 12.19
N LEU A 280 9.97 14.48 11.13
CA LEU A 280 9.35 15.03 9.92
C LEU A 280 8.59 13.96 9.12
N HIS A 281 7.61 14.37 8.31
CA HIS A 281 6.73 13.50 7.51
C HIS A 281 7.49 12.46 6.68
N HIS A 282 8.59 12.92 6.07
CA HIS A 282 9.42 12.12 5.19
C HIS A 282 10.33 11.16 5.98
N GLY A 283 10.62 11.49 7.24
CA GLY A 283 11.47 10.73 8.16
C GLY A 283 10.73 9.59 8.86
N LEU A 284 9.40 9.64 8.98
CA LEU A 284 8.59 8.61 9.64
C LEU A 284 8.94 7.18 9.18
N LEU A 285 9.07 6.98 7.87
CA LEU A 285 9.35 5.67 7.27
C LEU A 285 10.76 5.12 7.57
N GLY A 286 11.66 5.96 8.07
CA GLY A 286 13.05 5.60 8.32
C GLY A 286 13.51 5.78 9.76
N ASP A 287 12.65 6.29 10.63
CA ASP A 287 12.90 6.44 12.05
C ASP A 287 12.81 5.09 12.77
N ARG A 288 13.77 4.84 13.67
CA ARG A 288 13.88 3.55 14.35
C ARG A 288 12.77 3.32 15.36
N GLU A 289 12.33 4.36 16.06
CA GLU A 289 11.27 4.22 17.05
C GLU A 289 9.93 4.04 16.34
N VAL A 290 9.64 4.79 15.27
CA VAL A 290 8.45 4.55 14.44
C VAL A 290 8.38 3.09 13.99
N CYS A 291 9.46 2.55 13.42
CA CYS A 291 9.50 1.16 12.97
C CYS A 291 9.21 0.17 14.12
N ARG A 292 9.78 0.42 15.31
CA ARG A 292 9.53 -0.40 16.51
C ARG A 292 8.10 -0.31 17.00
N GLN A 293 7.52 0.88 17.05
CA GLN A 293 6.12 1.07 17.47
C GLN A 293 5.14 0.40 16.50
N VAL A 294 5.41 0.47 15.18
CA VAL A 294 4.63 -0.27 14.18
C VAL A 294 4.63 -1.76 14.50
N ALA A 295 5.82 -2.37 14.61
CA ALA A 295 5.91 -3.80 14.87
C ALA A 295 5.30 -4.20 16.23
N ARG A 296 5.54 -3.40 17.27
CA ARG A 296 4.99 -3.61 18.60
C ARG A 296 3.46 -3.56 18.60
N PHE A 297 2.87 -2.59 17.90
CA PHE A 297 1.42 -2.51 17.80
C PHE A 297 0.83 -3.71 17.07
N LEU A 298 1.44 -4.12 15.95
CA LEU A 298 0.98 -5.30 15.22
C LEU A 298 1.09 -6.59 16.05
N LEU A 299 2.03 -6.68 16.98
CA LEU A 299 2.17 -7.83 17.89
C LEU A 299 1.24 -7.76 19.11
N THR A 300 1.09 -6.58 19.71
CA THR A 300 0.56 -6.43 21.08
C THR A 300 -0.67 -5.54 21.21
N GLY A 301 -1.01 -4.78 20.18
CA GLY A 301 -2.05 -3.74 20.23
C GLY A 301 -1.60 -2.45 20.94
N ARG A 302 -0.30 -2.27 21.24
CA ARG A 302 0.25 -1.09 21.91
C ARG A 302 1.41 -0.48 21.14
N LEU A 303 1.45 0.84 21.05
CA LEU A 303 2.53 1.60 20.43
C LEU A 303 3.73 1.70 21.37
N ARG A 304 3.53 1.90 22.67
CA ARG A 304 4.60 2.10 23.66
C ARG A 304 4.96 0.77 24.35
N ALA A 305 6.22 0.63 24.76
CA ALA A 305 6.65 -0.54 25.54
C ALA A 305 6.15 -0.48 26.98
N ASP A 306 6.14 0.73 27.55
CA ASP A 306 5.70 1.03 28.91
C ASP A 306 4.60 2.10 28.87
N GLY A 307 3.71 2.07 29.85
CA GLY A 307 2.60 3.00 29.97
C GLY A 307 1.28 2.49 29.37
N ASP A 308 0.25 3.31 29.56
CA ASP A 308 -1.10 3.03 29.04
C ASP A 308 -1.23 3.47 27.58
N PRO A 309 -2.07 2.78 26.78
CA PRO A 309 -2.37 3.23 25.44
C PRO A 309 -3.15 4.54 25.53
N GLU A 310 -2.99 5.38 24.52
CA GLU A 310 -3.69 6.67 24.42
C GLU A 310 -4.73 6.58 23.29
N PRO A 311 -5.91 5.97 23.53
CA PRO A 311 -6.92 5.81 22.50
C PRO A 311 -7.52 7.15 22.09
N LEU A 312 -7.96 7.24 20.83
CA LEU A 312 -8.74 8.37 20.32
C LEU A 312 -10.23 7.99 20.36
N PRO A 313 -11.03 8.51 21.31
CA PRO A 313 -12.40 8.08 21.48
C PRO A 313 -13.27 8.48 20.28
N VAL A 314 -14.27 7.66 19.97
CA VAL A 314 -15.37 8.04 19.06
C VAL A 314 -16.20 9.08 19.79
N SER A 315 -16.31 10.30 19.25
CA SER A 315 -17.17 11.32 19.84
C SER A 315 -18.62 10.84 19.83
N ALA A 316 -19.36 11.07 20.92
CA ALA A 316 -20.74 10.59 21.08
C ALA A 316 -21.69 11.11 19.98
N GLU A 317 -21.35 12.22 19.30
CA GLU A 317 -22.13 12.82 18.23
C GLU A 317 -22.07 12.04 16.91
N SER A 318 -21.02 11.25 16.64
CA SER A 318 -20.93 10.47 15.40
C SER A 318 -21.68 9.14 15.43
N ALA A 319 -22.20 8.73 16.61
CA ALA A 319 -22.95 7.47 16.77
C ALA A 319 -24.41 7.57 16.32
N PHE A 320 -24.94 8.79 16.12
CA PHE A 320 -26.36 9.05 15.84
C PHE A 320 -26.66 9.40 14.37
N SER A 321 -25.69 9.30 13.45
CA SER A 321 -25.92 9.39 12.01
C SER A 321 -25.49 8.10 11.30
N ARG A 322 -26.22 7.03 11.57
CA ARG A 322 -26.28 5.85 10.70
C ARG A 322 -27.62 5.81 9.98
#